data_AF-A0A0B7MR51-F1
#
_entry.id   AF-A0A0B7MR51-F1
#
_cell.length_a   1.000
_cell.length_b   1.000
_cell.length_c   1.000
_cell.angle_alpha   90.00
_cell.angle_beta   90.00
_cell.angle_gamma   90.00
#
_symmetry.space_group_name_H-M   'P 1'
#
loop_
_entity.id
_entity.type
_entity.pdbx_description
1 polymer ?
#
loop_
_entity_poly.entity_id
_entity_poly.type
_entity_poly.pdbx_seq_one_letter_code
_entity_poly.pdbx_strand_id
1 'polypeptide(L)'
;MAKSSTATAAVSPSSDSPSTDSPRLILRTYKASDHDQVDHLFYSTYFTLVPEGVKCKLKSPVFWVLWIAVYSYLLGIVPILLSGMNWPSWSSVALKIFLTFAWVIVSFAGIFVATDRFEVVDKVEHVRQNDLSDPEVYYLNWIKEEVLVDDDDNEQVGKKRVTFDKDAKPATELVRTQKPLEEQAPSHFWVLTLDNRPCGMVGLAHYKEQLKSHRPLQPPAWKLLTAAALARYRLPVPESLQDLHAKMPTPVFAEPHDPKKATLQRLAIKTDYQDCNLSTLLINRAMSWADEKGLETVEATTNELESKAASILSAQHGFKLTKTEKKGWFGQFEKTWACDVKKWMAAHEEGAKTYMK
;
A
#
# COMPACT_ATOMS: atom_id res chain seq x y z
N MET A 1 31.64 65.58 0.05
CA MET A 1 30.28 65.24 0.55
C MET A 1 29.55 64.47 -0.54
N ALA A 2 28.92 63.34 -0.16
CA ALA A 2 27.92 62.49 -0.85
C ALA A 2 28.25 61.98 -2.28
N LYS A 3 28.72 60.73 -2.46
CA LYS A 3 27.98 59.43 -2.50
C LYS A 3 26.94 59.29 -3.62
N SER A 4 27.32 58.42 -4.57
CA SER A 4 26.53 57.68 -5.55
C SER A 4 25.49 56.77 -4.88
N SER A 5 24.28 56.68 -5.47
CA SER A 5 23.34 55.56 -5.28
C SER A 5 22.39 55.39 -6.49
N THR A 6 22.66 54.33 -7.26
CA THR A 6 21.78 53.28 -7.79
C THR A 6 20.26 53.48 -7.92
N ALA A 7 19.73 53.16 -9.12
CA ALA A 7 18.48 52.39 -9.28
C ALA A 7 18.46 51.69 -10.65
N THR A 8 18.98 50.46 -10.70
CA THR A 8 18.78 49.52 -11.82
C THR A 8 17.52 48.72 -11.51
N ALA A 9 16.43 48.98 -12.23
CA ALA A 9 15.19 48.23 -12.11
C ALA A 9 15.37 46.82 -12.69
N ALA A 10 15.10 45.82 -11.86
CA ALA A 10 15.13 44.41 -12.21
C ALA A 10 13.98 44.08 -13.19
N VAL A 11 14.35 43.52 -14.33
CA VAL A 11 13.44 42.87 -15.26
C VAL A 11 12.82 41.67 -14.55
N SER A 12 11.52 41.75 -14.30
CA SER A 12 10.71 40.62 -13.84
C SER A 12 10.42 39.72 -15.04
N PRO A 13 10.70 38.40 -15.02
CA PRO A 13 10.18 37.52 -16.06
C PRO A 13 8.68 37.35 -15.80
N SER A 14 7.89 37.91 -16.71
CA SER A 14 6.45 37.86 -16.70
C SER A 14 5.97 36.57 -17.38
N SER A 15 4.99 35.95 -16.71
CA SER A 15 3.90 35.16 -17.30
C SER A 15 4.29 34.04 -18.27
N ASP A 16 4.41 32.83 -17.72
CA ASP A 16 4.12 31.59 -18.45
C ASP A 16 2.74 31.71 -19.12
N SER A 17 2.77 31.81 -20.44
CA SER A 17 1.61 31.58 -21.29
C SER A 17 1.41 30.06 -21.40
N PRO A 18 0.18 29.54 -21.30
CA PRO A 18 -0.05 28.11 -21.46
C PRO A 18 0.17 27.76 -22.93
N SER A 19 1.33 27.17 -23.24
CA SER A 19 1.59 26.57 -24.54
C SER A 19 0.58 25.45 -24.78
N THR A 20 0.17 25.34 -26.04
CA THR A 20 -0.66 24.28 -26.63
C THR A 20 0.14 22.97 -26.70
N ASP A 21 0.89 22.65 -25.64
CA ASP A 21 1.78 21.50 -25.56
C ASP A 21 0.96 20.23 -25.33
N SER A 22 1.16 19.25 -26.20
CA SER A 22 0.71 17.89 -25.98
C SER A 22 1.14 17.41 -24.59
N PRO A 23 0.27 16.72 -23.84
CA PRO A 23 0.55 16.34 -22.47
C PRO A 23 1.84 15.51 -22.40
N ARG A 24 2.77 15.92 -21.53
CA ARG A 24 4.11 15.34 -21.47
C ARG A 24 4.15 14.19 -20.48
N LEU A 25 4.19 12.97 -21.00
CA LEU A 25 4.36 11.76 -20.20
C LEU A 25 5.84 11.44 -20.02
N ILE A 26 6.30 11.35 -18.78
CA ILE A 26 7.70 11.08 -18.43
C ILE A 26 7.76 9.94 -17.43
N LEU A 27 8.52 8.89 -17.75
CA LEU A 27 8.89 7.85 -16.80
C LEU A 27 10.27 8.19 -16.23
N ARG A 28 10.40 8.21 -14.90
CA ARG A 28 11.67 8.54 -14.24
C ARG A 28 11.86 7.73 -12.96
N THR A 29 13.09 7.70 -12.48
CA THR A 29 13.42 7.18 -11.15
C THR A 29 12.74 8.02 -10.07
N TYR A 30 12.31 7.37 -9.00
CA TYR A 30 11.78 8.00 -7.81
C TYR A 30 12.76 9.02 -7.21
N LYS A 31 12.22 10.09 -6.63
CA LYS A 31 12.97 11.08 -5.85
C LYS A 31 12.32 11.25 -4.47
N ALA A 32 13.11 11.56 -3.44
CA ALA A 32 12.58 11.89 -2.12
C ALA A 32 11.45 12.94 -2.13
N SER A 33 11.50 13.92 -3.04
CA SER A 33 10.47 14.96 -3.17
C SER A 33 9.09 14.42 -3.59
N ASP A 34 9.04 13.21 -4.14
CA ASP A 34 7.80 12.60 -4.63
C ASP A 34 7.07 11.81 -3.54
N HIS A 35 7.67 11.66 -2.35
CA HIS A 35 7.18 10.76 -1.30
C HIS A 35 5.68 10.92 -1.02
N ASP A 36 5.24 12.12 -0.67
CA ASP A 36 3.84 12.40 -0.34
C ASP A 36 2.89 12.14 -1.52
N GLN A 37 3.34 12.43 -2.74
CA GLN A 37 2.53 12.26 -3.94
C GLN A 37 2.40 10.79 -4.34
N VAL A 38 3.49 10.02 -4.17
CA VAL A 38 3.54 8.57 -4.39
C VAL A 38 2.72 7.84 -3.33
N ASP A 39 2.84 8.24 -2.07
CA ASP A 39 2.05 7.71 -0.96
C ASP A 39 0.55 7.96 -1.17
N HIS A 40 0.19 9.20 -1.54
CA HIS A 40 -1.19 9.54 -1.86
C HIS A 40 -1.71 8.78 -3.10
N LEU A 41 -0.88 8.63 -4.15
CA LEU A 41 -1.23 7.86 -5.34
C LEU A 41 -1.51 6.39 -4.98
N PHE A 42 -0.66 5.77 -4.16
CA PHE A 42 -0.85 4.41 -3.69
C PHE A 42 -2.13 4.27 -2.88
N TYR A 43 -2.29 5.10 -1.86
CA TYR A 43 -3.45 5.12 -0.97
C TYR A 43 -4.73 5.26 -1.80
N SER A 44 -4.87 6.34 -2.58
CA SER A 44 -6.08 6.62 -3.35
C SER A 44 -6.45 5.51 -4.35
N THR A 45 -5.47 4.87 -4.97
CA THR A 45 -5.71 3.75 -5.90
C THR A 45 -6.24 2.50 -5.20
N TYR A 46 -5.85 2.27 -3.94
CA TYR A 46 -6.34 1.11 -3.18
C TYR A 46 -7.77 1.30 -2.64
N PHE A 47 -8.16 2.53 -2.26
CA PHE A 47 -9.53 2.78 -1.80
C PHE A 47 -10.58 2.56 -2.88
N THR A 48 -10.23 2.77 -4.16
CA THR A 48 -11.15 2.48 -5.26
C THR A 48 -11.43 0.98 -5.44
N LEU A 49 -10.64 0.10 -4.80
CA LEU A 49 -10.84 -1.35 -4.82
C LEU A 49 -11.80 -1.84 -3.72
N VAL A 50 -12.18 -1.01 -2.75
CA VAL A 50 -13.12 -1.40 -1.67
C VAL A 50 -14.44 -1.96 -2.22
N PRO A 51 -15.10 -1.33 -3.22
CA PRO A 51 -16.33 -1.87 -3.79
C PRO A 51 -16.15 -3.26 -4.43
N GLU A 52 -15.00 -3.53 -5.06
CA GLU A 52 -14.70 -4.86 -5.61
C GLU A 52 -14.55 -5.91 -4.51
N GLY A 53 -13.93 -5.55 -3.38
CA GLY A 53 -13.88 -6.42 -2.21
C GLY A 53 -15.26 -6.76 -1.64
N VAL A 54 -16.14 -5.77 -1.53
CA VAL A 54 -17.53 -5.98 -1.11
C VAL A 54 -18.25 -6.92 -2.10
N LYS A 55 -18.11 -6.71 -3.41
CA LYS A 55 -18.69 -7.59 -4.44
C LYS A 55 -18.17 -9.03 -4.31
N CYS A 56 -16.87 -9.22 -4.10
CA CYS A 56 -16.27 -10.54 -3.91
C CYS A 56 -16.85 -11.27 -2.68
N LYS A 57 -17.03 -10.57 -1.57
CA LYS A 57 -17.65 -11.15 -0.36
C LYS A 57 -19.11 -11.50 -0.54
N LEU A 58 -19.88 -10.64 -1.21
CA LEU A 58 -21.29 -10.90 -1.52
C LEU A 58 -21.47 -12.07 -2.49
N LYS A 59 -20.46 -12.42 -3.28
CA LYS A 59 -20.47 -13.66 -4.10
C LYS A 59 -20.19 -14.92 -3.27
N SER A 60 -19.66 -14.78 -2.06
CA SER A 60 -19.31 -15.94 -1.22
C SER A 60 -20.58 -16.61 -0.67
N PRO A 61 -20.81 -17.92 -0.88
CA PRO A 61 -21.96 -18.61 -0.31
C PRO A 61 -21.90 -18.66 1.23
N VAL A 62 -20.69 -18.70 1.80
CA VAL A 62 -20.48 -18.69 3.25
C VAL A 62 -21.02 -17.41 3.89
N PHE A 63 -20.86 -16.27 3.21
CA PHE A 63 -21.41 -15.00 3.68
C PHE A 63 -22.93 -15.08 3.82
N TRP A 64 -23.64 -15.58 2.80
CA TRP A 64 -25.10 -15.69 2.84
C TRP A 64 -25.61 -16.68 3.88
N VAL A 65 -24.94 -17.84 4.03
CA VAL A 65 -25.30 -18.81 5.07
C VAL A 65 -25.19 -18.18 6.46
N LEU A 66 -24.08 -17.48 6.75
CA LEU A 66 -23.89 -16.81 8.02
C LEU A 66 -24.90 -15.68 8.22
N TRP A 67 -25.16 -14.89 7.16
CA TRP A 67 -26.08 -13.77 7.19
C TRP A 67 -27.51 -14.23 7.51
N ILE A 68 -27.99 -15.29 6.85
CA ILE A 68 -29.31 -15.89 7.08
C ILE A 68 -29.38 -16.53 8.47
N ALA A 69 -28.31 -17.18 8.93
CA ALA A 69 -28.26 -17.80 10.26
C ALA A 69 -28.41 -16.74 11.37
N VAL A 70 -27.65 -15.65 11.30
CA VAL A 70 -27.73 -14.55 12.28
C VAL A 70 -29.09 -13.86 12.20
N TYR A 71 -29.61 -13.63 10.99
CA TYR A 71 -30.95 -13.09 10.81
C TYR A 71 -32.04 -13.97 11.44
N SER A 72 -31.99 -15.28 11.20
CA SER A 72 -32.94 -16.25 11.75
C SER A 72 -32.88 -16.28 13.27
N TYR A 73 -31.69 -16.19 13.85
CA TYR A 73 -31.49 -16.05 15.29
C TYR A 73 -32.12 -14.75 15.83
N LEU A 74 -31.91 -13.61 15.17
CA LEU A 74 -32.51 -12.33 15.54
C LEU A 74 -34.04 -12.36 15.48
N LEU A 75 -34.65 -13.08 14.54
CA LEU A 75 -36.10 -13.25 14.51
C LEU A 75 -36.59 -14.23 15.59
N GLY A 76 -35.80 -15.27 15.88
CA GLY A 76 -36.10 -16.27 16.90
C GLY A 76 -36.10 -15.73 18.33
N ILE A 77 -35.33 -14.68 18.61
CA ILE A 77 -35.28 -14.06 19.95
C ILE A 77 -36.45 -13.10 20.22
N VAL A 78 -37.15 -12.62 19.18
CA VAL A 78 -38.26 -11.66 19.34
C VAL A 78 -39.37 -12.14 20.29
N PRO A 79 -39.90 -13.38 20.16
CA PRO A 79 -40.91 -13.88 21.08
C PRO A 79 -40.41 -13.96 22.53
N ILE A 80 -39.13 -14.27 22.72
CA ILE A 80 -38.50 -14.36 24.04
C ILE A 80 -38.39 -12.96 24.66
N LEU A 81 -37.97 -11.95 23.88
CA LEU A 81 -37.86 -10.57 24.35
C LEU A 81 -39.22 -9.95 24.71
N LEU A 82 -40.28 -10.34 24.01
CA LEU A 82 -41.65 -9.88 24.29
C LEU A 82 -42.35 -10.73 25.36
N SER A 83 -41.77 -11.87 25.74
CA SER A 83 -42.36 -12.73 26.78
C SER A 83 -42.35 -12.02 28.13
N GLY A 84 -43.51 -11.95 28.78
CA GLY A 84 -43.68 -11.26 30.06
C GLY A 84 -44.08 -9.78 29.96
N MET A 85 -44.19 -9.23 28.77
CA MET A 85 -44.66 -7.85 28.55
C MET A 85 -46.08 -7.88 27.93
N ASN A 86 -47.05 -7.18 28.55
CA ASN A 86 -48.44 -7.10 28.07
C ASN A 86 -48.57 -6.20 26.83
N TRP A 87 -47.82 -6.49 25.77
CA TRP A 87 -47.78 -5.67 24.57
C TRP A 87 -48.88 -6.06 23.59
N PRO A 88 -49.39 -5.10 22.80
CA PRO A 88 -50.37 -5.40 21.75
C PRO A 88 -49.85 -6.43 20.75
N SER A 89 -50.74 -7.22 20.15
CA SER A 89 -50.39 -8.29 19.19
C SER A 89 -49.59 -7.80 17.96
N TRP A 90 -49.78 -6.55 17.55
CA TRP A 90 -49.05 -5.95 16.42
C TRP A 90 -47.57 -5.69 16.72
N SER A 91 -47.18 -5.60 17.99
CA SER A 91 -45.81 -5.26 18.40
C SER A 91 -44.76 -6.25 17.90
N SER A 92 -45.09 -7.56 17.93
CA SER A 92 -44.22 -8.62 17.41
C SER A 92 -43.96 -8.44 15.91
N VAL A 93 -44.99 -8.06 15.15
CA VAL A 93 -44.87 -7.80 13.71
C VAL A 93 -44.02 -6.56 13.47
N ALA A 94 -44.30 -5.46 14.16
CA ALA A 94 -43.53 -4.22 14.03
C ALA A 94 -42.05 -4.41 14.37
N LEU A 95 -41.75 -5.13 15.47
CA LEU A 95 -40.37 -5.39 15.89
C LEU A 95 -39.62 -6.27 14.87
N LYS A 96 -40.27 -7.29 14.29
CA LYS A 96 -39.67 -8.11 13.22
C LYS A 96 -39.38 -7.28 11.96
N ILE A 97 -40.31 -6.41 11.57
CA ILE A 97 -40.11 -5.50 10.42
C ILE A 97 -38.90 -4.60 10.69
N PHE A 98 -38.89 -3.94 11.86
CA PHE A 98 -37.78 -3.07 12.26
C PHE A 98 -36.44 -3.80 12.27
N LEU A 99 -36.36 -4.96 12.92
CA LEU A 99 -35.13 -5.76 12.97
C LEU A 99 -34.68 -6.23 11.59
N THR A 100 -35.60 -6.49 10.67
CA THR A 100 -35.26 -6.85 9.29
C THR A 100 -34.59 -5.68 8.56
N PHE A 101 -35.19 -4.49 8.61
CA PHE A 101 -34.58 -3.30 8.01
C PHE A 101 -33.24 -2.95 8.67
N ALA A 102 -33.19 -2.98 10.01
CA ALA A 102 -31.97 -2.71 10.76
C ALA A 102 -30.87 -3.73 10.42
N TRP A 103 -31.20 -5.02 10.33
CA TRP A 103 -30.25 -6.07 9.98
C TRP A 103 -29.68 -5.86 8.58
N VAL A 104 -30.51 -5.55 7.59
CA VAL A 104 -30.05 -5.22 6.22
C VAL A 104 -29.08 -4.05 6.25
N ILE A 105 -29.47 -2.91 6.84
CA ILE A 105 -28.64 -1.70 6.85
C ILE A 105 -27.31 -1.95 7.59
N VAL A 106 -27.37 -2.51 8.81
CA VAL A 106 -26.19 -2.74 9.65
C VAL A 106 -25.26 -3.79 9.05
N SER A 107 -25.80 -4.85 8.45
CA SER A 107 -24.96 -5.89 7.84
C SER A 107 -24.22 -5.39 6.61
N PHE A 108 -24.89 -4.68 5.69
CA PHE A 108 -24.22 -4.12 4.50
C PHE A 108 -23.22 -3.03 4.88
N ALA A 109 -23.55 -2.14 5.82
CA ALA A 109 -22.61 -1.17 6.35
C ALA A 109 -21.42 -1.85 7.03
N GLY A 110 -21.67 -2.92 7.81
CA GLY A 110 -20.65 -3.71 8.47
C GLY A 110 -19.67 -4.35 7.50
N ILE A 111 -20.13 -4.90 6.38
CA ILE A 111 -19.26 -5.46 5.33
C ILE A 111 -18.40 -4.38 4.69
N PHE A 112 -19.00 -3.22 4.40
CA PHE A 112 -18.27 -2.09 3.82
C PHE A 112 -17.15 -1.64 4.76
N VAL A 113 -17.49 -1.35 6.03
CA VAL A 113 -16.53 -0.94 7.05
C VAL A 113 -15.47 -2.01 7.27
N ALA A 114 -15.84 -3.29 7.28
CA ALA A 114 -14.87 -4.36 7.47
C ALA A 114 -13.89 -4.48 6.31
N THR A 115 -14.37 -4.34 5.07
CA THR A 115 -13.53 -4.37 3.86
C THR A 115 -12.60 -3.15 3.81
N ASP A 116 -13.15 -1.96 4.09
CA ASP A 116 -12.40 -0.71 4.13
C ASP A 116 -11.32 -0.73 5.23
N ARG A 117 -11.72 -0.94 6.48
CA ARG A 117 -10.87 -0.75 7.66
C ARG A 117 -9.96 -1.93 7.99
N PHE A 118 -10.41 -3.17 7.80
CA PHE A 118 -9.62 -4.32 8.21
C PHE A 118 -8.84 -4.98 7.07
N GLU A 119 -9.18 -4.71 5.81
CA GLU A 119 -8.47 -5.31 4.68
C GLU A 119 -7.69 -4.26 3.89
N VAL A 120 -8.38 -3.24 3.37
CA VAL A 120 -7.73 -2.24 2.51
C VAL A 120 -6.80 -1.35 3.31
N VAL A 121 -7.27 -0.74 4.40
CA VAL A 121 -6.44 0.09 5.29
C VAL A 121 -5.29 -0.73 5.87
N ASP A 122 -5.55 -1.96 6.32
CA ASP A 122 -4.52 -2.83 6.90
C ASP A 122 -3.39 -3.11 5.90
N LYS A 123 -3.74 -3.48 4.66
CA LYS A 123 -2.79 -3.70 3.58
C LYS A 123 -2.03 -2.41 3.23
N VAL A 124 -2.73 -1.29 3.13
CA VAL A 124 -2.10 0.01 2.80
C VAL A 124 -1.13 0.43 3.90
N GLU A 125 -1.53 0.36 5.17
CA GLU A 125 -0.66 0.68 6.31
C GLU A 125 0.55 -0.26 6.39
N HIS A 126 0.34 -1.56 6.13
CA HIS A 126 1.43 -2.54 6.09
C HIS A 126 2.49 -2.14 5.05
N VAL A 127 2.07 -1.63 3.90
CA VAL A 127 3.00 -1.15 2.86
C VAL A 127 3.64 0.19 3.26
N ARG A 128 2.84 1.15 3.71
CA ARG A 128 3.30 2.50 4.09
C ARG A 128 4.32 2.51 5.22
N GLN A 129 4.20 1.57 6.15
CA GLN A 129 5.13 1.45 7.29
C GLN A 129 6.41 0.65 6.95
N ASN A 130 6.43 -0.04 5.81
CA ASN A 130 7.56 -0.86 5.38
C ASN A 130 8.22 -0.22 4.15
N ASP A 131 8.08 -0.82 2.98
CA ASP A 131 8.85 -0.43 1.80
C ASP A 131 8.51 0.96 1.24
N LEU A 132 7.26 1.43 1.41
CA LEU A 132 6.88 2.79 1.00
C LEU A 132 7.28 3.86 2.03
N SER A 133 7.68 3.51 3.25
CA SER A 133 8.17 4.52 4.22
C SER A 133 9.45 5.16 3.70
N ASP A 134 10.30 4.36 3.03
CA ASP A 134 11.53 4.84 2.44
C ASP A 134 11.91 4.11 1.15
N PRO A 135 11.31 4.49 0.01
CA PRO A 135 11.60 3.83 -1.26
C PRO A 135 13.06 3.96 -1.70
N GLU A 136 13.79 4.98 -1.23
CA GLU A 136 15.20 5.18 -1.57
C GLU A 136 16.07 4.05 -0.99
N VAL A 137 15.77 3.64 0.24
CA VAL A 137 16.51 2.58 0.94
C VAL A 137 16.14 1.20 0.38
N TYR A 138 14.85 0.92 0.19
CA TYR A 138 14.38 -0.41 -0.20
C TYR A 138 14.55 -0.74 -1.68
N TYR A 139 14.48 0.26 -2.57
CA TYR A 139 14.49 0.04 -4.01
C TYR A 139 15.68 0.65 -4.74
N LEU A 140 16.25 1.76 -4.24
CA LEU A 140 17.29 2.50 -4.94
C LEU A 140 18.68 2.31 -4.34
N ASN A 141 18.83 1.42 -3.36
CA ASN A 141 20.10 1.08 -2.71
C ASN A 141 20.79 2.30 -2.06
N TRP A 142 20.04 3.23 -1.49
CA TRP A 142 20.60 4.31 -0.66
C TRP A 142 20.79 3.86 0.78
N ILE A 143 21.85 4.34 1.41
CA ILE A 143 22.07 4.33 2.84
C ILE A 143 21.79 5.74 3.34
N LYS A 144 21.06 5.84 4.45
CA LYS A 144 20.71 7.09 5.11
C LYS A 144 21.34 7.08 6.49
N GLU A 145 22.31 7.96 6.69
CA GLU A 145 22.98 8.13 7.97
C GLU A 145 22.60 9.49 8.55
N GLU A 146 22.16 9.50 9.80
CA GLU A 146 21.94 10.72 10.57
C GLU A 146 23.30 11.16 11.13
N VAL A 147 23.86 12.21 10.53
CA VAL A 147 25.11 12.80 11.00
C VAL A 147 24.75 13.98 11.89
N LEU A 148 25.25 13.95 13.13
CA LEU A 148 25.16 15.10 14.02
C LEU A 148 26.02 16.21 13.43
N VAL A 149 25.41 17.35 13.12
CA VAL A 149 26.15 18.53 12.70
C VAL A 149 26.72 19.16 13.95
N ASP A 150 28.03 19.01 14.14
CA ASP A 150 28.74 19.73 15.19
C ASP A 150 28.72 21.22 14.87
N ASP A 151 28.32 22.04 15.85
CA ASP A 151 28.16 23.50 15.70
C ASP A 151 29.48 24.22 15.31
N ASP A 152 30.62 23.53 15.41
CA ASP A 152 31.96 24.07 15.13
C ASP A 152 32.28 24.20 13.62
N ASP A 153 31.59 23.47 12.73
CA ASP A 153 31.82 23.54 11.27
C ASP A 153 31.04 24.67 10.58
N ASN A 154 30.14 25.35 11.30
CA ASN A 154 29.26 26.38 10.74
C ASN A 154 29.88 27.80 10.74
N GLU A 155 31.13 27.97 11.17
CA GLU A 155 31.81 29.28 11.13
C GLU A 155 32.14 29.76 9.71
N GLN A 156 32.13 28.89 8.69
CA GLN A 156 32.45 29.28 7.31
C GLN A 156 31.25 29.77 6.48
N VAL A 157 30.00 29.58 6.91
CA VAL A 157 28.81 29.96 6.12
C VAL A 157 27.82 30.81 6.92
N GLY A 158 28.30 31.87 7.59
CA GLY A 158 27.63 33.17 7.81
C GLY A 158 26.16 33.25 8.30
N LYS A 159 25.51 32.15 8.70
CA LYS A 159 24.11 32.12 9.15
C LYS A 159 24.05 31.43 10.50
N LYS A 160 24.42 32.17 11.55
CA LYS A 160 24.08 31.82 12.94
C LYS A 160 22.55 31.70 13.07
N ARG A 161 22.04 30.47 13.09
CA ARG A 161 20.69 30.21 13.60
C ARG A 161 20.77 30.24 15.12
N VAL A 162 20.16 31.25 15.73
CA VAL A 162 19.98 31.30 17.18
C VAL A 162 18.81 30.37 17.52
N THR A 163 19.09 29.16 17.97
CA THR A 163 18.09 28.30 18.62
C THR A 163 18.08 28.61 20.11
N PHE A 164 16.95 29.13 20.60
CA PHE A 164 16.79 29.67 21.96
C PHE A 164 16.34 28.62 23.00
N ASP A 165 16.59 27.33 22.75
CA ASP A 165 16.21 26.24 23.67
C ASP A 165 17.43 25.41 24.06
N LYS A 166 17.75 25.41 25.36
CA LYS A 166 18.85 24.63 25.97
C LYS A 166 18.62 23.11 25.97
N ASP A 167 17.42 22.67 25.63
CA ASP A 167 17.02 21.25 25.55
C ASP A 167 16.72 20.80 24.11
N ALA A 168 17.03 21.64 23.10
CA ALA A 168 16.87 21.27 21.70
C ALA A 168 17.91 20.21 21.31
N LYS A 169 17.43 19.06 20.80
CA LYS A 169 18.30 18.03 20.22
C LYS A 169 19.21 18.68 19.14
N PRO A 170 20.50 18.31 19.08
CA PRO A 170 21.42 18.83 18.07
C PRO A 170 20.86 18.63 16.65
N ALA A 171 21.16 19.58 15.75
CA ALA A 171 20.70 19.50 14.38
C ALA A 171 21.32 18.28 13.69
N THR A 172 20.51 17.29 13.34
CA THR A 172 20.93 16.14 12.54
C THR A 172 20.74 16.46 11.07
N GLU A 173 21.78 16.27 10.26
CA GLU A 173 21.69 16.27 8.81
C GLU A 173 21.67 14.83 8.30
N LEU A 174 20.79 14.55 7.35
CA LEU A 174 20.61 13.22 6.78
C LEU A 174 21.47 13.10 5.53
N VAL A 175 22.62 12.44 5.67
CA VAL A 175 23.56 12.20 4.57
C VAL A 175 23.10 10.97 3.80
N ARG A 176 22.98 11.11 2.47
CA ARG A 176 22.59 10.02 1.55
C ARG A 176 23.82 9.50 0.83
N THR A 177 24.19 8.25 1.06
CA THR A 177 25.29 7.57 0.37
C THR A 177 24.76 6.37 -0.41
N GLN A 178 25.27 6.14 -1.62
CA GLN A 178 24.86 4.98 -2.40
C GLN A 178 25.62 3.74 -1.92
N LYS A 179 24.94 2.59 -1.79
CA LYS A 179 25.60 1.33 -1.45
C LYS A 179 26.73 1.00 -2.43
N PRO A 180 27.84 0.38 -1.97
CA PRO A 180 28.87 -0.16 -2.85
C PRO A 180 28.27 -1.09 -3.91
N LEU A 181 28.83 -1.09 -5.13
CA LEU A 181 28.28 -1.82 -6.30
C LEU A 181 28.05 -3.32 -6.01
N GLU A 182 28.91 -3.93 -5.19
CA GLU A 182 28.84 -5.35 -4.80
C GLU A 182 27.63 -5.65 -3.89
N GLU A 183 27.23 -4.66 -3.08
CA GLU A 183 26.11 -4.78 -2.14
C GLU A 183 24.77 -4.37 -2.76
N GLN A 184 24.78 -3.66 -3.90
CA GLN A 184 23.55 -3.23 -4.57
C GLN A 184 22.69 -4.43 -4.97
N ALA A 185 21.39 -4.34 -4.69
CA ALA A 185 20.39 -5.25 -5.19
C ALA A 185 19.90 -4.77 -6.57
N PRO A 186 19.49 -5.69 -7.47
CA PRO A 186 18.88 -5.34 -8.76
C PRO A 186 17.44 -4.80 -8.62
N SER A 187 17.12 -4.14 -7.51
CA SER A 187 15.85 -3.45 -7.28
C SER A 187 15.84 -2.06 -7.91
N HIS A 188 14.64 -1.54 -8.19
CA HIS A 188 14.45 -0.15 -8.62
C HIS A 188 12.99 0.31 -8.42
N PHE A 189 12.77 1.62 -8.35
CA PHE A 189 11.42 2.20 -8.24
C PHE A 189 11.23 3.32 -9.26
N TRP A 190 10.18 3.22 -10.07
CA TRP A 190 9.85 4.19 -11.09
C TRP A 190 8.56 4.93 -10.76
N VAL A 191 8.54 6.21 -11.13
CA VAL A 191 7.37 7.07 -11.06
C VAL A 191 7.09 7.57 -12.49
N LEU A 192 5.86 7.36 -12.92
CA LEU A 192 5.32 7.90 -14.15
C LEU A 192 4.64 9.24 -13.83
N THR A 193 5.02 10.29 -14.55
CA THR A 193 4.47 11.63 -14.38
C THR A 193 3.83 12.12 -15.66
N LEU A 194 2.66 12.76 -15.55
CA LEU A 194 2.01 13.52 -16.61
C LEU A 194 2.07 15.00 -16.23
N ASP A 195 2.71 15.81 -17.06
CA ASP A 195 2.89 17.26 -16.79
C ASP A 195 3.47 17.52 -15.39
N ASN A 196 4.53 16.78 -15.04
CA ASN A 196 5.22 16.78 -13.74
C ASN A 196 4.40 16.31 -12.53
N ARG A 197 3.19 15.77 -12.72
CA ARG A 197 2.38 15.18 -11.64
C ARG A 197 2.42 13.64 -11.71
N PRO A 198 2.75 12.93 -10.62
CA PRO A 198 2.70 11.48 -10.55
C PRO A 198 1.31 10.95 -10.93
N CYS A 199 1.29 10.08 -11.92
CA CYS A 199 0.09 9.42 -12.42
C CYS A 199 0.20 7.89 -12.40
N GLY A 200 1.41 7.36 -12.21
CA GLY A 200 1.64 5.94 -12.01
C GLY A 200 2.95 5.66 -11.28
N MET A 201 3.09 4.46 -10.75
CA MET A 201 4.31 3.98 -10.10
C MET A 201 4.43 2.46 -10.21
N VAL A 202 5.67 1.97 -10.13
CA VAL A 202 5.98 0.56 -10.05
C VAL A 202 7.32 0.35 -9.36
N GLY A 203 7.41 -0.66 -8.50
CA GLY A 203 8.64 -1.11 -7.87
C GLY A 203 9.03 -2.50 -8.37
N LEU A 204 10.31 -2.71 -8.60
CA LEU A 204 10.89 -4.04 -8.73
C LEU A 204 11.75 -4.29 -7.49
N ALA A 205 11.32 -5.21 -6.64
CA ALA A 205 11.98 -5.52 -5.38
C ALA A 205 12.85 -6.77 -5.52
N HIS A 206 14.09 -6.70 -5.02
CA HIS A 206 14.95 -7.85 -4.80
C HIS A 206 15.54 -7.72 -3.40
N TYR A 207 15.21 -8.67 -2.53
CA TYR A 207 15.65 -8.68 -1.14
C TYR A 207 16.70 -9.77 -0.96
N LYS A 208 17.92 -9.39 -0.58
CA LYS A 208 18.99 -10.34 -0.24
C LYS A 208 18.79 -10.97 1.13
N GLU A 209 18.14 -10.24 2.04
CA GLU A 209 17.93 -10.63 3.43
C GLU A 209 16.44 -10.60 3.77
N GLN A 210 16.09 -11.30 4.85
CA GLN A 210 14.74 -11.28 5.39
C GLN A 210 14.45 -9.90 6.00
N LEU A 211 13.43 -9.23 5.48
CA LEU A 211 12.98 -7.94 6.01
C LEU A 211 11.92 -8.16 7.08
N LYS A 212 12.16 -7.62 8.27
CA LYS A 212 11.18 -7.58 9.36
C LYS A 212 10.23 -6.41 9.15
N SER A 213 8.97 -6.59 9.52
CA SER A 213 7.98 -5.53 9.43
C SER A 213 8.16 -4.51 10.57
N HIS A 214 8.12 -3.23 10.25
CA HIS A 214 8.19 -2.12 11.21
C HIS A 214 6.85 -1.82 11.90
N ARG A 215 5.77 -2.48 11.47
CA ARG A 215 4.43 -2.28 12.05
C ARG A 215 4.39 -2.67 13.53
N PRO A 216 3.74 -1.88 14.41
CA PRO A 216 3.48 -2.29 15.77
C PRO A 216 2.69 -3.61 15.81
N LEU A 217 3.14 -4.53 16.65
CA LEU A 217 2.50 -5.83 16.83
C LEU A 217 1.06 -5.66 17.35
N GLN A 218 0.08 -5.93 16.49
CA GLN A 218 -1.33 -5.95 16.87
C GLN A 218 -1.84 -7.38 16.93
N PRO A 219 -2.42 -7.82 18.07
CA PRO A 219 -2.99 -9.14 18.17
C PRO A 219 -4.24 -9.25 17.30
N PRO A 220 -4.56 -10.46 16.79
CA PRO A 220 -5.77 -10.68 16.01
C PRO A 220 -7.01 -10.18 16.75
N ALA A 221 -7.86 -9.41 16.07
CA ALA A 221 -9.04 -8.76 16.67
C ALA A 221 -9.95 -9.76 17.41
N TRP A 222 -10.11 -10.97 16.88
CA TRP A 222 -10.92 -12.01 17.53
C TRP A 222 -10.36 -12.43 18.90
N LYS A 223 -9.03 -12.44 19.09
CA LYS A 223 -8.42 -12.75 20.40
C LYS A 223 -8.72 -11.67 21.42
N LEU A 224 -8.62 -10.40 21.00
CA LEU A 224 -9.00 -9.25 21.83
C LEU A 224 -10.49 -9.29 22.20
N LEU A 225 -11.37 -9.55 21.22
CA LEU A 225 -12.81 -9.66 21.45
C LEU A 225 -13.15 -10.83 22.37
N THR A 226 -12.48 -11.98 22.20
CA THR A 226 -12.70 -13.16 23.04
C THR A 226 -12.26 -12.89 24.48
N ALA A 227 -11.07 -12.29 24.67
CA ALA A 227 -10.59 -11.90 25.99
C ALA A 227 -11.54 -10.90 26.66
N ALA A 228 -12.01 -9.89 25.92
CA ALA A 228 -12.96 -8.89 26.41
C ALA A 228 -14.32 -9.51 26.76
N ALA A 229 -14.82 -10.45 25.96
CA ALA A 229 -16.06 -11.17 26.24
C ALA A 229 -15.95 -12.02 27.50
N LEU A 230 -14.88 -12.83 27.63
CA LEU A 230 -14.62 -13.62 28.84
C LEU A 230 -14.53 -12.74 30.08
N ALA A 231 -13.79 -11.63 30.01
CA ALA A 231 -13.69 -10.66 31.09
C ALA A 231 -15.05 -10.06 31.46
N ARG A 232 -15.89 -9.72 30.46
CA ARG A 232 -17.24 -9.18 30.69
C ARG A 232 -18.16 -10.16 31.41
N TYR A 233 -18.05 -11.45 31.11
CA TYR A 233 -18.81 -12.51 31.78
C TYR A 233 -18.13 -13.03 33.06
N ARG A 234 -17.03 -12.39 33.51
CA ARG A 234 -16.21 -12.81 34.66
C ARG A 234 -15.71 -14.26 34.56
N LEU A 235 -15.52 -14.74 33.33
CA LEU A 235 -14.91 -16.03 33.06
C LEU A 235 -13.37 -15.88 33.07
N PRO A 236 -12.64 -16.91 33.53
CA PRO A 236 -11.18 -16.87 33.53
C PRO A 236 -10.66 -16.75 32.09
N VAL A 237 -9.78 -15.78 31.84
CA VAL A 237 -9.12 -15.61 30.54
C VAL A 237 -7.94 -16.59 30.48
N PRO A 238 -7.91 -17.53 29.51
CA PRO A 238 -6.81 -18.47 29.34
C PRO A 238 -5.45 -17.76 29.22
N GLU A 239 -4.38 -18.36 29.73
CA GLU A 239 -3.01 -17.83 29.63
C GLU A 239 -2.54 -17.58 28.19
N SER A 240 -3.13 -18.30 27.21
CA SER A 240 -2.88 -18.10 25.78
C SER A 240 -3.43 -16.78 25.23
N LEU A 241 -4.36 -16.14 25.95
CA LEU A 241 -4.94 -14.82 25.66
C LEU A 241 -4.41 -13.73 26.60
N GLN A 242 -3.57 -14.09 27.58
CA GLN A 242 -2.85 -13.15 28.42
C GLN A 242 -1.50 -12.78 27.76
N ASP A 243 -1.12 -11.51 27.87
CA ASP A 243 0.13 -10.97 27.32
C ASP A 243 0.32 -11.23 25.83
N LEU A 244 -0.76 -11.10 25.06
CA LEU A 244 -0.76 -11.32 23.61
C LEU A 244 0.33 -10.51 22.89
N HIS A 245 0.61 -9.28 23.34
CA HIS A 245 1.64 -8.46 22.73
C HIS A 245 3.06 -8.98 22.95
N ALA A 246 3.37 -9.50 24.14
CA ALA A 246 4.71 -9.96 24.49
C ALA A 246 5.07 -11.29 23.81
N LYS A 247 4.07 -12.12 23.51
CA LYS A 247 4.26 -13.47 22.96
C LYS A 247 4.19 -13.53 21.42
N MET A 248 3.97 -12.41 20.73
CA MET A 248 3.85 -12.40 19.27
C MET A 248 5.22 -12.34 18.59
N PRO A 249 5.50 -13.23 17.62
CA PRO A 249 6.70 -13.14 16.82
C PRO A 249 6.66 -11.87 15.97
N THR A 250 7.82 -11.24 15.75
CA THR A 250 7.93 -10.11 14.83
C THR A 250 7.53 -10.55 13.42
N PRO A 251 6.53 -9.91 12.79
CA PRO A 251 6.09 -10.29 11.46
C PRO A 251 7.22 -10.06 10.46
N VAL A 252 7.38 -11.03 9.56
CA VAL A 252 8.27 -10.92 8.40
C VAL A 252 7.51 -10.14 7.33
N PHE A 253 8.11 -9.06 6.83
CA PHE A 253 7.56 -8.28 5.73
C PHE A 253 7.85 -8.97 4.39
N ALA A 254 9.10 -9.39 4.18
CA ALA A 254 9.51 -10.07 2.97
C ALA A 254 10.59 -11.10 3.23
N GLU A 255 10.48 -12.24 2.54
CA GLU A 255 11.51 -13.28 2.52
C GLU A 255 12.60 -12.92 1.50
N PRO A 256 13.83 -13.42 1.70
CA PRO A 256 14.90 -13.24 0.73
C PRO A 256 14.52 -13.92 -0.59
N HIS A 257 14.84 -13.24 -1.69
CA HIS A 257 14.64 -13.77 -3.04
C HIS A 257 15.81 -14.64 -3.45
N ASP A 258 15.55 -15.60 -4.35
CA ASP A 258 16.64 -16.27 -5.06
C ASP A 258 17.46 -15.25 -5.87
N PRO A 259 18.78 -15.46 -6.07
CA PRO A 259 19.67 -14.47 -6.68
C PRO A 259 19.24 -13.91 -8.04
N LYS A 260 18.46 -14.66 -8.81
CA LYS A 260 17.97 -14.28 -10.14
C LYS A 260 16.46 -14.05 -10.21
N LYS A 261 15.83 -13.83 -9.04
CA LYS A 261 14.40 -13.55 -8.91
C LYS A 261 14.18 -12.16 -8.36
N ALA A 262 13.13 -11.49 -8.84
CA ALA A 262 12.64 -10.26 -8.25
C ALA A 262 11.12 -10.26 -8.22
N THR A 263 10.53 -9.47 -7.34
CA THR A 263 9.08 -9.30 -7.27
C THR A 263 8.69 -7.92 -7.77
N LEU A 264 7.79 -7.87 -8.74
CA LEU A 264 7.08 -6.69 -9.17
C LEU A 264 6.05 -6.31 -8.10
N GLN A 265 6.22 -5.13 -7.52
CA GLN A 265 5.38 -4.61 -6.45
C GLN A 265 4.94 -3.18 -6.77
N ARG A 266 3.95 -2.70 -6.01
CA ARG A 266 3.52 -1.28 -6.04
C ARG A 266 3.11 -0.79 -7.43
N LEU A 267 2.58 -1.67 -8.29
CA LEU A 267 1.97 -1.23 -9.54
C LEU A 267 0.67 -0.47 -9.22
N ALA A 268 0.69 0.85 -9.38
CA ALA A 268 -0.47 1.70 -9.17
C ALA A 268 -0.54 2.76 -10.26
N ILE A 269 -1.77 3.04 -10.73
CA ILE A 269 -2.07 4.07 -11.73
C ILE A 269 -3.27 4.83 -11.22
N LYS A 270 -3.19 6.16 -11.30
CA LYS A 270 -4.27 7.06 -10.91
C LYS A 270 -5.54 6.67 -11.67
N THR A 271 -6.66 6.62 -10.96
CA THR A 271 -7.95 6.13 -11.46
C THR A 271 -8.33 6.74 -12.82
N ASP A 272 -8.08 8.04 -13.00
CA ASP A 272 -8.40 8.78 -14.22
C ASP A 272 -7.67 8.25 -15.48
N TYR A 273 -6.59 7.47 -15.32
CA TYR A 273 -5.74 6.98 -16.41
C TYR A 273 -5.62 5.45 -16.49
N GLN A 274 -6.44 4.71 -15.73
CA GLN A 274 -6.32 3.24 -15.65
C GLN A 274 -6.65 2.48 -16.94
N ASP A 275 -7.28 3.13 -17.92
CA ASP A 275 -7.63 2.54 -19.22
C ASP A 275 -6.73 3.04 -20.37
N CYS A 276 -5.69 3.81 -20.05
CA CYS A 276 -4.76 4.37 -21.03
C CYS A 276 -3.52 3.48 -21.27
N ASN A 277 -3.57 2.19 -20.89
CA ASN A 277 -2.44 1.24 -20.97
C ASN A 277 -1.13 1.71 -20.32
N LEU A 278 -1.20 2.63 -19.34
CA LEU A 278 -0.01 3.09 -18.62
C LEU A 278 0.66 2.00 -17.78
N SER A 279 -0.09 0.93 -17.43
CA SER A 279 0.45 -0.25 -16.75
C SER A 279 1.46 -0.99 -17.59
N THR A 280 1.18 -1.11 -18.89
CA THR A 280 2.06 -1.78 -19.85
C THR A 280 3.38 -1.03 -19.95
N LEU A 281 3.34 0.31 -19.97
CA LEU A 281 4.53 1.15 -19.96
C LEU A 281 5.42 0.87 -18.73
N LEU A 282 4.81 0.86 -17.54
CA LEU A 282 5.49 0.58 -16.27
C LEU A 282 6.08 -0.84 -16.22
N ILE A 283 5.30 -1.85 -16.61
CA ILE A 283 5.73 -3.26 -16.63
C ILE A 283 6.85 -3.46 -17.65
N ASN A 284 6.74 -2.87 -18.84
CA ASN A 284 7.78 -2.97 -19.87
C ASN A 284 9.12 -2.43 -19.37
N ARG A 285 9.11 -1.29 -18.66
CA ARG A 285 10.35 -0.75 -18.07
C ARG A 285 10.89 -1.67 -16.99
N ALA A 286 10.05 -2.19 -16.11
CA ALA A 286 10.48 -3.09 -15.03
C ALA A 286 11.09 -4.39 -15.58
N MET A 287 10.48 -4.98 -16.62
CA MET A 287 10.99 -6.18 -17.29
C MET A 287 12.30 -5.91 -18.04
N SER A 288 12.42 -4.77 -18.72
CA SER A 288 13.66 -4.37 -19.40
C SER A 288 14.81 -4.20 -18.40
N TRP A 289 14.55 -3.55 -17.27
CA TRP A 289 15.52 -3.45 -16.18
C TRP A 289 15.90 -4.80 -15.59
N ALA A 290 14.94 -5.71 -15.45
CA ALA A 290 15.22 -7.07 -14.99
C ALA A 290 16.18 -7.80 -15.93
N ASP A 291 16.01 -7.65 -17.25
CA ASP A 291 16.92 -8.20 -18.25
C ASP A 291 18.32 -7.53 -18.20
N GLU A 292 18.37 -6.19 -18.10
CA GLU A 292 19.61 -5.41 -17.94
C GLU A 292 20.43 -5.87 -16.71
N LYS A 293 19.76 -6.28 -15.63
CA LYS A 293 20.38 -6.76 -14.39
C LYS A 293 20.56 -8.29 -14.34
N GLY A 294 20.23 -9.01 -15.42
CA GLY A 294 20.44 -10.46 -15.52
C GLY A 294 19.50 -11.30 -14.65
N LEU A 295 18.32 -10.78 -14.31
CA LEU A 295 17.28 -11.54 -13.63
C LEU A 295 16.61 -12.52 -14.60
N GLU A 296 16.29 -13.72 -14.12
CA GLU A 296 15.68 -14.76 -14.95
C GLU A 296 14.16 -14.83 -14.77
N THR A 297 13.67 -14.54 -13.56
CA THR A 297 12.25 -14.62 -13.25
C THR A 297 11.78 -13.40 -12.49
N VAL A 298 10.64 -12.85 -12.91
CA VAL A 298 9.93 -11.79 -12.18
C VAL A 298 8.61 -12.35 -11.69
N GLU A 299 8.38 -12.24 -10.39
CA GLU A 299 7.14 -12.65 -9.73
C GLU A 299 6.26 -11.42 -9.44
N ALA A 300 4.96 -11.60 -9.33
CA ALA A 300 4.02 -10.58 -8.92
C ALA A 300 2.93 -11.21 -8.07
N THR A 301 2.50 -10.55 -7.00
CA THR A 301 1.39 -11.03 -6.19
C THR A 301 0.16 -10.15 -6.39
N THR A 302 -1.01 -10.79 -6.50
CA THR A 302 -2.31 -10.10 -6.57
C THR A 302 -3.28 -10.75 -5.61
N ASN A 303 -4.16 -9.96 -4.99
CA ASN A 303 -5.24 -10.48 -4.15
C ASN A 303 -6.61 -10.52 -4.85
N GLU A 304 -7.66 -10.86 -4.10
CA GLU A 304 -9.04 -10.88 -4.60
C GLU A 304 -9.58 -9.52 -5.05
N LEU A 305 -9.00 -8.41 -4.57
CA LEU A 305 -9.39 -7.05 -4.94
C LEU A 305 -8.78 -6.63 -6.29
N GLU A 306 -7.61 -7.19 -6.61
CA GLU A 306 -6.75 -6.82 -7.74
C GLU A 306 -7.04 -7.62 -9.01
N SER A 307 -8.32 -7.88 -9.29
CA SER A 307 -8.74 -8.70 -10.45
C SER A 307 -8.29 -8.12 -11.80
N LYS A 308 -8.33 -6.77 -11.95
CA LYS A 308 -7.85 -6.08 -13.15
C LYS A 308 -6.34 -6.24 -13.34
N ALA A 309 -5.56 -6.13 -12.26
CA ALA A 309 -4.12 -6.34 -12.29
C ALA A 309 -3.78 -7.79 -12.67
N ALA A 310 -4.50 -8.76 -12.10
CA ALA A 310 -4.34 -10.18 -12.48
C ALA A 310 -4.65 -10.43 -13.97
N SER A 311 -5.67 -9.77 -14.52
CA SER A 311 -5.99 -9.85 -15.95
C SER A 311 -4.88 -9.22 -16.82
N ILE A 312 -4.33 -8.08 -16.41
CA ILE A 312 -3.22 -7.43 -17.14
C ILE A 312 -1.98 -8.33 -17.13
N LEU A 313 -1.59 -8.83 -15.97
CA LEU A 313 -0.41 -9.71 -15.82
C LEU A 313 -0.54 -10.98 -16.68
N SER A 314 -1.69 -11.65 -16.60
CA SER A 314 -1.89 -12.93 -17.30
C SER A 314 -2.18 -12.75 -18.80
N ALA A 315 -3.16 -11.92 -19.15
CA ALA A 315 -3.64 -11.82 -20.53
C ALA A 315 -2.76 -10.92 -21.41
N GLN A 316 -2.23 -9.81 -20.87
CA GLN A 316 -1.42 -8.87 -21.66
C GLN A 316 0.07 -9.18 -21.59
N HIS A 317 0.57 -9.58 -20.42
CA HIS A 317 2.00 -9.79 -20.19
C HIS A 317 2.41 -11.26 -20.07
N GLY A 318 1.48 -12.22 -20.23
CA GLY A 318 1.79 -13.65 -20.28
C GLY A 318 2.32 -14.25 -18.97
N PHE A 319 2.11 -13.59 -17.84
CA PHE A 319 2.50 -14.15 -16.53
C PHE A 319 1.69 -15.42 -16.24
N LYS A 320 2.36 -16.45 -15.73
CA LYS A 320 1.73 -17.73 -15.39
C LYS A 320 1.46 -17.81 -13.89
N LEU A 321 0.28 -18.29 -13.53
CA LEU A 321 -0.09 -18.53 -12.14
C LEU A 321 0.75 -19.69 -11.58
N THR A 322 1.52 -19.44 -10.52
CA THR A 322 2.37 -20.45 -9.87
C THR A 322 1.78 -20.94 -8.56
N LYS A 323 1.21 -20.02 -7.76
CA LYS A 323 0.69 -20.32 -6.44
C LYS A 323 -0.64 -19.61 -6.20
N THR A 324 -1.54 -20.28 -5.50
CA THR A 324 -2.75 -19.65 -4.95
C THR A 324 -2.83 -20.02 -3.49
N GLU A 325 -2.72 -19.03 -2.61
CA GLU A 325 -2.82 -19.19 -1.17
C GLU A 325 -4.12 -18.60 -0.65
N LYS A 326 -4.78 -19.32 0.25
CA LYS A 326 -5.98 -18.81 0.93
C LYS A 326 -5.55 -18.11 2.22
N LYS A 327 -5.56 -16.77 2.23
CA LYS A 327 -5.09 -15.96 3.37
C LYS A 327 -6.14 -15.67 4.43
N GLY A 328 -7.42 -16.01 4.21
CA GLY A 328 -8.41 -15.82 5.26
C GLY A 328 -9.83 -16.30 4.96
N TRP A 329 -10.78 -15.58 5.54
CA TRP A 329 -12.21 -15.92 5.51
C TRP A 329 -12.90 -15.26 4.31
N PHE A 330 -14.07 -15.76 3.93
CA PHE A 330 -14.90 -15.17 2.86
C PHE A 330 -14.27 -15.11 1.46
N GLY A 331 -13.35 -16.01 1.14
CA GLY A 331 -12.79 -16.13 -0.20
C GLY A 331 -11.60 -15.20 -0.48
N GLN A 332 -10.98 -14.64 0.56
CA GLN A 332 -9.68 -13.98 0.45
C GLN A 332 -8.61 -14.95 -0.06
N PHE A 333 -7.88 -14.53 -1.08
CA PHE A 333 -6.80 -15.31 -1.66
C PHE A 333 -5.68 -14.40 -2.13
N GLU A 334 -4.47 -14.95 -2.15
CA GLU A 334 -3.33 -14.36 -2.82
C GLU A 334 -2.89 -15.27 -3.96
N LYS A 335 -2.70 -14.68 -5.13
CA LYS A 335 -2.21 -15.36 -6.32
C LYS A 335 -0.81 -14.85 -6.62
N THR A 336 0.13 -15.78 -6.73
CA THR A 336 1.49 -15.50 -7.19
C THR A 336 1.59 -15.84 -8.67
N TRP A 337 2.05 -14.87 -9.45
CA TRP A 337 2.26 -14.96 -10.87
C TRP A 337 3.75 -14.88 -11.14
N ALA A 338 4.27 -15.67 -12.07
CA ALA A 338 5.68 -15.64 -12.46
C ALA A 338 5.82 -15.50 -13.97
N CYS A 339 6.84 -14.77 -14.39
CA CYS A 339 7.21 -14.60 -15.78
C CYS A 339 8.72 -14.80 -15.97
N ASP A 340 9.07 -15.51 -17.03
CA ASP A 340 10.45 -15.72 -17.46
C ASP A 340 10.87 -14.50 -18.28
N VAL A 341 11.89 -13.77 -17.80
CA VAL A 341 12.29 -12.47 -18.35
C VAL A 341 12.74 -12.62 -19.80
N LYS A 342 13.59 -13.60 -20.10
CA LYS A 342 14.13 -13.80 -21.46
C LYS A 342 13.04 -14.15 -22.46
N LYS A 343 12.13 -15.05 -22.08
CA LYS A 343 10.98 -15.40 -22.94
C LYS A 343 10.06 -14.21 -23.13
N TRP A 344 9.85 -13.41 -22.10
CA TRP A 344 9.03 -12.21 -22.17
C TRP A 344 9.62 -11.17 -23.12
N MET A 345 10.93 -10.90 -22.99
CA MET A 345 11.67 -9.95 -23.83
C MET A 345 11.66 -10.37 -25.31
N ALA A 346 11.80 -11.67 -25.60
CA ALA A 346 11.69 -12.19 -26.96
C ALA A 346 10.29 -12.02 -27.57
N ALA A 347 9.23 -12.05 -26.76
CA ALA A 347 7.86 -11.87 -27.21
C ALA A 347 7.44 -10.39 -27.32
N HIS A 348 8.09 -9.47 -26.59
CA HIS A 348 7.70 -8.05 -26.45
C HIS A 348 8.80 -7.08 -26.88
N GLU A 349 9.62 -7.49 -27.84
CA GLU A 349 10.87 -6.83 -28.23
C GLU A 349 10.69 -5.34 -28.61
N GLU A 350 9.59 -4.98 -29.28
CA GLU A 350 9.30 -3.59 -29.69
C GLU A 350 9.04 -2.66 -28.49
N GLY A 351 8.29 -3.15 -27.49
CA GLY A 351 8.00 -2.39 -26.27
C GLY A 351 9.24 -2.23 -25.38
N ALA A 352 10.10 -3.24 -25.34
CA ALA A 352 11.35 -3.22 -24.58
C ALA A 352 12.42 -2.31 -25.20
N LYS A 353 12.56 -2.32 -26.54
CA LYS A 353 13.53 -1.48 -27.28
C LYS A 353 13.36 0.02 -27.03
N THR A 354 12.17 0.46 -26.65
CA THR A 354 11.89 1.87 -26.32
C THR A 354 12.69 2.37 -25.11
N TYR A 355 13.16 1.47 -24.24
CA TYR A 355 13.86 1.82 -22.99
C TYR A 355 15.34 1.41 -22.95
N MET A 356 15.83 0.73 -23.99
CA MET A 356 17.23 0.27 -24.10
C MET A 356 18.15 1.29 -24.80
N LYS A 357 17.66 2.49 -25.09
CA LYS A 357 18.46 3.64 -25.54
C LYS A 357 18.55 4.66 -24.41
#